data_AF-A0A0Q5QWR4-F1
#
_entry.id   AF-A0A0Q5QWR4-F1
#
_cell.length_a   1.000
_cell.length_b   1.000
_cell.length_c   1.000
_cell.angle_alpha   90.00
_cell.angle_beta   90.00
_cell.angle_gamma   90.00
#
_symmetry.space_group_name_H-M   'P 1'
#
loop_
_entity.id
_entity.type
_entity.pdbx_description
1 polymer ?
#
loop_
_entity_poly.entity_id
_entity_poly.type
_entity_poly.pdbx_seq_one_letter_code
_entity_poly.pdbx_strand_id
1 'polypeptide(L)'
;MAADKMDIDQATILDNVEERMVEFSAEVDGEDYDFGVQYSVLKALSGDEPEDDAVQMFNMFSDEIAEAGLAALARDSDPAMIVISENDLE
;
A
#
# COMPACT_ATOMS: atom_id res chain seq x y z
N MET A 1 21.34 -2.56 -4.76
CA MET A 1 20.58 -3.83 -4.81
C MET A 1 19.21 -3.40 -5.30
N ALA A 2 18.83 -3.81 -6.51
CA ALA A 2 17.49 -3.49 -7.01
C ALA A 2 16.57 -4.51 -6.35
N ALA A 3 15.95 -4.10 -5.24
CA ALA A 3 14.77 -4.78 -4.74
C ALA A 3 13.76 -4.85 -5.90
N ASP A 4 13.06 -5.96 -6.02
CA ASP A 4 11.86 -6.09 -6.84
C ASP A 4 11.00 -4.84 -6.59
N LYS A 5 11.02 -3.89 -7.54
CA LYS A 5 10.49 -2.55 -7.31
C LYS A 5 9.05 -2.56 -7.79
N MET A 6 8.14 -2.59 -6.83
CA MET A 6 6.77 -2.16 -7.06
C MET A 6 6.78 -0.66 -7.38
N ASP A 7 6.34 -0.30 -8.58
CA ASP A 7 6.27 1.10 -9.04
C ASP A 7 4.85 1.61 -8.78
N ILE A 8 4.70 2.43 -7.75
CA ILE A 8 3.40 2.94 -7.33
C ILE A 8 2.99 4.12 -8.21
N ASP A 9 1.84 4.00 -8.87
CA ASP A 9 1.31 5.10 -9.67
C ASP A 9 0.64 6.14 -8.76
N GLN A 10 1.37 7.22 -8.50
CA GLN A 10 0.89 8.29 -7.62
C GLN A 10 -0.34 9.03 -8.13
N ALA A 11 -0.66 8.93 -9.42
CA ALA A 11 -1.86 9.55 -9.98
C ALA A 11 -3.12 8.73 -9.70
N THR A 12 -2.98 7.44 -9.38
CA THR A 12 -4.08 6.54 -8.98
C THR A 12 -4.34 6.51 -7.48
N ILE A 13 -3.48 7.10 -6.65
CA ILE A 13 -3.66 7.12 -5.19
C ILE A 13 -4.96 7.85 -4.83
N LEU A 14 -5.86 7.12 -4.19
CA LEU A 14 -7.15 7.59 -3.75
C LEU A 14 -7.36 7.27 -2.27
N ASP A 15 -7.74 8.30 -1.54
CA ASP A 15 -8.08 8.19 -0.13
C ASP A 15 -9.52 7.72 0.03
N ASN A 16 -9.71 6.51 0.54
CA ASN A 16 -11.03 5.95 0.83
C ASN A 16 -11.28 5.99 2.34
N VAL A 17 -11.76 7.15 2.80
CA VAL A 17 -12.20 7.37 4.19
C VAL A 17 -13.34 6.45 4.62
N GLU A 18 -14.19 5.97 3.71
CA GLU A 18 -15.30 5.09 4.05
C GLU A 18 -14.80 3.70 4.45
N GLU A 19 -13.85 3.15 3.70
CA GLU A 19 -13.21 1.86 3.97
C GLU A 19 -11.96 1.98 4.86
N ARG A 20 -11.57 3.22 5.21
CA ARG A 20 -10.39 3.54 6.03
C ARG A 20 -9.10 2.95 5.45
N MET A 21 -8.93 3.12 4.14
CA MET A 21 -7.79 2.63 3.39
C MET A 21 -7.43 3.58 2.23
N VAL A 22 -6.17 3.55 1.84
CA VAL A 22 -5.68 4.26 0.65
C VAL A 22 -5.58 3.25 -0.48
N GLU A 23 -6.37 3.44 -1.52
CA GLU A 23 -6.38 2.63 -2.74
C GLU A 23 -5.42 3.22 -3.75
N PHE A 24 -4.67 2.38 -4.45
CA PHE A 24 -3.74 2.82 -5.49
C PHE A 24 -3.36 1.65 -6.39
N SER A 25 -2.96 1.95 -7.61
CA SER A 25 -2.45 0.96 -8.54
C SER A 25 -0.93 1.01 -8.56
N ALA A 26 -0.29 -0.15 -8.72
CA ALA A 26 1.15 -0.24 -8.85
C ALA A 26 1.55 -1.33 -9.85
N GLU A 27 2.64 -1.08 -10.58
CA GLU A 27 3.25 -2.06 -11.47
C GLU A 27 4.21 -2.95 -10.69
N VAL A 28 4.02 -4.27 -10.75
CA VAL A 28 4.91 -5.28 -10.17
C VAL A 28 5.29 -6.26 -11.27
N ASP A 29 6.58 -6.42 -11.54
CA ASP A 29 7.13 -7.29 -12.59
C ASP A 29 6.55 -7.02 -14.01
N GLY A 30 6.05 -5.80 -14.26
CA GLY A 30 5.43 -5.41 -15.54
C GLY A 30 3.94 -5.77 -15.65
N GLU A 31 3.30 -6.15 -14.54
CA GLU A 31 1.86 -6.33 -14.42
C GLU A 31 1.29 -5.27 -13.47
N ASP A 32 0.18 -4.64 -13.87
CA ASP A 32 -0.53 -3.68 -13.03
C ASP A 32 -1.42 -4.42 -12.02
N TYR A 33 -1.30 -4.07 -10.74
CA TYR A 33 -2.14 -4.57 -9.67
C TYR A 33 -2.75 -3.42 -8.87
N ASP A 34 -3.99 -3.62 -8.44
CA ASP A 34 -4.67 -2.72 -7.52
C ASP A 34 -4.39 -3.13 -6.07
N PHE A 35 -3.91 -2.16 -5.29
CA PHE A 35 -3.57 -2.31 -3.89
C PHE A 35 -4.41 -1.38 -3.02
N GLY A 36 -4.56 -1.79 -1.76
CA GLY A 36 -5.27 -1.04 -0.75
C GLY A 36 -4.54 -1.11 0.58
N VAL A 37 -3.97 0.00 1.04
CA VAL A 37 -3.29 0.08 2.34
C VAL A 37 -4.27 0.53 3.40
N GLN A 38 -4.50 -0.31 4.41
CA GLN A 38 -5.34 0.08 5.53
C GLN A 38 -4.69 1.19 6.36
N TYR A 39 -5.51 2.08 6.93
CA TYR A 39 -5.01 3.10 7.85
C TYR A 39 -4.26 2.52 9.04
N SER A 40 -4.60 1.29 9.45
CA SER A 40 -3.87 0.55 10.49
C SER A 40 -2.39 0.37 10.16
N VAL A 41 -2.04 0.16 8.88
CA VAL A 41 -0.65 0.04 8.41
C VAL A 41 0.06 1.38 8.50
N LEU A 42 -0.56 2.43 7.96
CA LEU A 42 -0.01 3.79 8.03
C LEU A 42 0.16 4.23 9.50
N LYS A 43 -0.74 3.82 10.38
CA LYS A 43 -0.67 4.03 11.82
C LYS A 43 0.45 3.24 12.49
N ALA A 44 0.67 2.00 12.09
CA ALA A 44 1.79 1.20 12.60
C ALA A 44 3.15 1.81 12.20
N LEU A 45 3.25 2.32 10.97
CA LEU A 45 4.46 2.95 10.43
C LEU A 45 4.75 4.32 11.05
N SER A 46 3.73 5.18 11.11
CA SER A 46 3.86 6.55 11.61
C SER A 46 3.75 6.70 13.12
N GLY A 47 3.08 5.73 13.78
CA GLY A 47 2.68 5.79 15.19
C GLY A 47 1.41 6.60 15.46
N ASP A 48 0.78 7.22 14.45
CA ASP A 48 -0.42 8.06 14.59
C ASP A 48 -1.50 7.72 13.55
N GLU A 49 -2.76 8.05 13.82
CA GLU A 49 -3.87 7.67 12.93
C GLU A 49 -3.89 8.62 11.72
N PRO A 50 -3.87 8.11 10.47
CA PRO A 50 -4.05 8.95 9.31
C PRO A 50 -5.51 9.43 9.30
N GLU A 51 -5.74 10.72 9.44
CA GLU A 51 -7.08 11.31 9.30
C GLU A 51 -7.28 11.92 7.91
N ASP A 52 -6.66 13.08 7.66
CA ASP A 52 -6.71 13.81 6.37
C ASP A 52 -5.36 13.72 5.61
N ASP A 53 -4.34 13.18 6.27
CA ASP A 53 -2.96 13.11 5.77
C ASP A 53 -2.58 11.70 5.30
N ALA A 54 -3.54 10.78 5.14
CA ALA A 54 -3.27 9.40 4.76
C ALA A 54 -2.45 9.28 3.48
N VAL A 55 -2.79 10.07 2.45
CA VAL A 55 -2.04 10.12 1.19
C VAL A 55 -0.63 10.70 1.39
N GLN A 56 -0.47 11.73 2.24
CA GLN A 56 0.86 12.26 2.54
C GLN A 56 1.74 11.25 3.29
N MET A 57 1.15 10.56 4.28
CA MET A 57 1.82 9.52 5.04
C MET A 57 2.19 8.35 4.15
N PHE A 58 1.28 7.92 3.28
CA PHE A 58 1.55 6.92 2.25
C PHE A 58 2.76 7.30 1.39
N ASN A 59 2.81 8.55 0.91
CA ASN A 59 3.95 9.05 0.13
C ASN A 59 5.25 9.12 0.93
N MET A 60 5.18 9.33 2.24
CA MET A 60 6.35 9.35 3.12
C MET A 60 6.90 7.93 3.37
N PHE A 61 6.02 6.95 3.47
CA PHE A 61 6.35 5.55 3.78
C PHE A 61 6.20 4.62 2.56
N SER A 62 6.29 5.17 1.34
CA SER A 62 6.03 4.41 0.11
C SER A 62 6.98 3.24 -0.08
N ASP A 63 8.25 3.36 0.33
CA ASP A 63 9.21 2.26 0.27
C ASP A 63 8.77 1.09 1.17
N GLU A 64 8.38 1.34 2.43
CA GLU A 64 7.92 0.32 3.37
C GLU A 64 6.59 -0.30 2.91
N ILE A 65 5.70 0.52 2.35
CA ILE A 65 4.43 0.09 1.79
C ILE A 65 4.64 -0.78 0.54
N ALA A 66 5.60 -0.45 -0.31
CA ALA A 66 5.94 -1.25 -1.48
C ALA A 66 6.45 -2.64 -1.05
N GLU A 67 7.30 -2.72 -0.03
CA GLU A 67 7.73 -4.01 0.54
C GLU A 67 6.55 -4.82 1.09
N ALA A 68 5.66 -4.18 1.85
CA ALA A 68 4.45 -4.82 2.38
C ALA A 68 3.45 -5.23 1.28
N GLY A 69 3.37 -4.44 0.20
CA GLY A 69 2.57 -4.75 -0.99
C GLY A 69 3.04 -6.03 -1.68
N LEU A 70 4.36 -6.20 -1.82
CA LEU A 70 4.94 -7.43 -2.35
C LEU A 70 4.69 -8.62 -1.42
N ALA A 71 4.78 -8.44 -0.10
CA ALA A 71 4.44 -9.48 0.87
C ALA A 71 2.96 -9.90 0.78
N ALA A 72 2.05 -8.93 0.67
CA ALA A 72 0.62 -9.15 0.51
C ALA A 72 0.29 -9.85 -0.81
N LEU A 73 0.91 -9.41 -1.92
CA LEU A 73 0.79 -10.04 -3.25
C LEU A 73 1.32 -11.48 -3.24
N ALA A 74 2.43 -11.73 -2.55
CA ALA A 74 3.00 -13.08 -2.42
C ALA A 74 2.13 -13.99 -1.53
N ARG A 75 1.40 -13.42 -0.56
CA ARG A 75 0.43 -14.13 0.26
C ARG A 75 -0.81 -14.50 -0.55
N ASP A 76 -1.32 -13.58 -1.35
CA ASP A 76 -2.56 -13.75 -2.11
C ASP A 76 -2.46 -13.04 -3.47
N SER A 77 -2.20 -13.82 -4.53
CA SER A 77 -1.96 -13.30 -5.89
C SER A 77 -3.21 -13.31 -6.80
N ASP A 78 -4.38 -13.70 -6.27
CA ASP A 78 -5.65 -13.77 -7.01
C ASP A 78 -6.84 -12.98 -6.39
N PRO A 79 -6.67 -11.87 -5.64
CA PRO A 79 -7.78 -11.02 -5.27
C PRO A 79 -8.00 -9.91 -6.31
N ALA A 80 -9.25 -9.44 -6.43
CA ALA A 80 -9.57 -8.27 -7.26
C ALA A 80 -8.88 -6.98 -6.78
N MET A 81 -8.38 -6.96 -5.55
CA MET A 81 -7.58 -5.90 -4.94
C MET A 81 -6.74 -6.49 -3.80
N ILE A 82 -5.47 -6.14 -3.74
CA ILE A 82 -4.54 -6.63 -2.71
C ILE A 82 -4.58 -5.71 -1.51
N VAL A 83 -5.13 -6.20 -0.40
CA VAL A 83 -5.23 -5.43 0.84
C VAL A 83 -3.99 -5.64 1.69
N ILE A 84 -3.24 -4.56 1.88
CA ILE A 84 -2.06 -4.49 2.72
C ILE A 84 -2.53 -4.18 4.14
N SER A 85 -2.19 -5.08 5.06
CA SER A 85 -2.55 -5.03 6.47
C SER A 85 -1.29 -4.98 7.34
N GLU A 86 -1.44 -4.70 8.64
CA GLU A 86 -0.29 -4.66 9.56
C GLU A 86 0.50 -5.98 9.59
N ASN A 87 -0.14 -7.10 9.20
CA ASN A 87 0.51 -8.39 9.14
C ASN A 87 1.53 -8.52 7.99
N ASP A 88 1.41 -7.66 6.98
CA ASP A 88 2.27 -7.67 5.80
C ASP A 88 3.53 -6.79 6.00
N LEU A 89 3.68 -6.14 7.16
CA LEU A 89 4.84 -5.32 7.53
C LEU A 89 6.03 -6.12 8.14
N GLU A 90 5.88 -7.42 8.41
CA GLU A 90 6.84 -8.27 9.15
C GLU A 90 7.77 -9.12 8.27
#